data_AF-A0A4Q5LVN8-F1
#
_entry.id   AF-A0A4Q5LVN8-F1
#
_cell.length_a   1.000
_cell.length_b   1.000
_cell.length_c   1.000
_cell.angle_alpha   90.00
_cell.angle_beta   90.00
_cell.angle_gamma   90.00
#
_symmetry.space_group_name_H-M   'P 1'
#
loop_
_entity.id
_entity.type
_entity.pdbx_description
1 polymer ?
#
loop_
_entity_poly.entity_id
_entity_poly.type
_entity_poly.pdbx_seq_one_letter_code
_entity_poly.pdbx_strand_id
1 'polypeptide(L)' 'MKPYEEFKKTVYDALENSHLLPEEITEQDSAITLSISNDDDTPECLKNLSHILVSEQLRFNSSISVSSQIQTIRISVFNY' A
#
# COMPACT_ATOMS: atom_id res chain seq x y z
N MET A 1 18.05 -1.85 -11.06
CA MET A 1 16.62 -1.46 -11.04
C MET A 1 16.46 -0.35 -10.01
N LYS A 2 15.60 0.65 -10.24
CA LYS A 2 15.39 1.71 -9.23
C LYS A 2 14.59 1.09 -8.06
N PRO A 3 14.97 1.33 -6.79
CA PRO A 3 14.29 0.75 -5.63
C PRO A 3 12.78 1.05 -5.59
N TYR A 4 12.35 2.17 -6.16
CA TYR A 4 10.95 2.53 -6.35
C TYR A 4 10.20 1.59 -7.32
N GLU A 5 10.81 1.10 -8.40
CA GLU A 5 10.15 0.22 -9.36
C GLU A 5 9.89 -1.17 -8.77
N GLU A 6 10.84 -1.69 -7.97
CA GLU A 6 10.64 -2.94 -7.22
C GLU A 6 9.57 -2.79 -6.16
N PHE A 7 9.59 -1.67 -5.41
CA PHE A 7 8.56 -1.36 -4.43
C PHE A 7 7.17 -1.25 -5.07
N LYS A 8 7.04 -0.50 -6.17
CA LYS A 8 5.81 -0.36 -6.93
C LYS A 8 5.26 -1.74 -7.28
N LYS A 9 6.09 -2.59 -7.89
CA LYS A 9 5.69 -3.94 -8.26
C LYS A 9 5.16 -4.73 -7.06
N THR A 10 5.87 -4.71 -5.94
CA THR A 10 5.45 -5.38 -4.70
C THR A 10 4.09 -4.89 -4.20
N VAL A 11 3.80 -3.59 -4.28
CA VAL A 11 2.49 -3.04 -3.87
C VAL A 11 1.36 -3.55 -4.77
N TYR A 12 1.57 -3.59 -6.09
CA TYR A 12 0.57 -4.12 -7.03
C TYR A 12 0.37 -5.64 -6.84
N ASP A 13 1.44 -6.42 -6.69
CA ASP A 13 1.35 -7.85 -6.36
C ASP A 13 0.57 -8.07 -5.06
N ALA A 14 0.83 -7.26 -4.03
CA ALA A 14 0.12 -7.36 -2.75
C ALA A 14 -1.38 -7.01 -2.88
N LEU A 15 -1.73 -6.02 -3.71
CA LEU A 15 -3.12 -5.67 -4.02
C LEU A 15 -3.85 -6.81 -4.73
N GLU A 16 -3.23 -7.40 -5.76
CA GLU A 16 -3.80 -8.54 -6.47
C GLU A 16 -4.04 -9.73 -5.54
N ASN A 17 -3.09 -10.03 -4.65
CA ASN A 17 -3.24 -11.11 -3.67
C ASN A 17 -4.26 -10.80 -2.56
N SER A 18 -4.52 -9.53 -2.28
CA SER A 18 -5.47 -9.11 -1.23
C SER A 18 -6.91 -9.01 -1.74
N HIS A 19 -7.16 -9.28 -3.04
CA HIS A 19 -8.47 -9.12 -3.68
C HIS A 19 -9.07 -7.72 -3.49
N LEU A 20 -8.21 -6.73 -3.24
CA LEU A 20 -8.61 -5.35 -3.00
C LEU A 20 -8.59 -4.57 -4.30
N LEU A 21 -9.73 -3.96 -4.63
CA LEU A 21 -9.85 -3.02 -5.73
C LEU A 21 -9.84 -1.60 -5.15
N PRO A 22 -8.69 -0.89 -5.19
CA PRO A 22 -8.69 0.52 -4.83
C PRO A 22 -9.50 1.33 -5.85
N GLU A 23 -10.29 2.29 -5.36
CA GLU A 23 -10.97 3.26 -6.22
C GLU A 23 -9.97 4.19 -6.89
N GLU A 24 -8.91 4.55 -6.16
CA GLU A 24 -7.91 5.48 -6.65
C GLU A 24 -6.50 5.02 -6.21
N ILE A 25 -5.57 5.05 -7.16
CA ILE A 25 -4.15 4.85 -6.91
C ILE A 25 -3.43 6.12 -7.34
N THR A 26 -2.89 6.85 -6.36
CA THR A 26 -2.05 8.03 -6.60
C THR A 26 -0.59 7.68 -6.36
N GLU A 27 0.21 7.77 -7.42
CA GLU A 27 1.66 7.61 -7.37
C GLU A 27 2.36 8.96 -7.26
N GLN A 28 3.31 9.06 -6.34
CA GLN A 28 4.20 10.20 -6.12
C GLN A 28 5.65 9.71 -6.15
N ASP A 29 6.62 10.60 -6.37
CA ASP A 29 8.07 10.31 -6.50
C ASP A 29 8.65 9.36 -5.45
N SER A 30 8.04 9.32 -4.27
CA SER A 30 8.44 8.49 -3.13
C SER A 30 7.26 7.88 -2.37
N ALA A 31 6.04 7.90 -2.93
CA ALA A 31 4.88 7.38 -2.21
C ALA A 31 3.79 6.84 -3.14
N ILE A 32 3.10 5.80 -2.71
CA ILE A 32 1.88 5.29 -3.34
C ILE A 32 0.75 5.44 -2.33
N THR A 33 -0.31 6.13 -2.73
CA THR A 33 -1.53 6.30 -1.94
C THR A 33 -2.65 5.51 -2.60
N LEU A 34 -3.31 4.66 -1.82
CA LEU A 34 -4.40 3.80 -2.23
C LEU A 34 -5.65 4.22 -1.48
N SER A 35 -6.68 4.62 -2.21
CA SER A 35 -8.02 4.91 -1.67
C SER A 35 -8.91 3.72 -1.96
N ILE A 36 -9.55 3.16 -0.92
CA ILE A 36 -10.36 1.95 -1.04
C ILE A 36 -11.81 2.28 -0.65
N SER A 37 -12.77 1.72 -1.40
CA SER A 37 -14.19 1.82 -1.10
C SER A 37 -14.54 1.20 0.24
N ASN A 38 -15.45 1.87 0.94
CA ASN A 38 -15.97 1.41 2.21
C ASN A 38 -17.00 0.30 2.00
N ASP A 39 -16.51 -0.93 1.82
CA ASP A 39 -17.28 -2.17 1.80
C ASP A 39 -17.10 -2.93 3.13
N ASP A 40 -18.04 -3.83 3.44
CA ASP A 40 -18.09 -4.58 4.72
C ASP A 40 -16.84 -5.45 4.95
N ASP A 41 -16.19 -5.93 3.88
CA ASP A 41 -14.98 -6.78 3.92
C ASP A 41 -13.67 -5.97 3.93
N THR A 42 -13.73 -4.65 3.69
CA THR A 42 -12.55 -3.79 3.56
C THR A 42 -11.60 -3.81 4.77
N PRO A 43 -12.03 -3.83 6.05
CA PRO A 43 -11.10 -3.78 7.18
C PRO A 43 -10.19 -5.03 7.30
N GLU A 44 -10.67 -6.22 6.91
CA GLU A 44 -9.85 -7.43 6.95
C GLU A 44 -8.82 -7.44 5.82
N CYS A 45 -9.24 -7.06 4.60
CA CYS A 45 -8.33 -6.97 3.46
C CYS A 45 -7.27 -5.88 3.65
N LEU A 46 -7.64 -4.72 4.21
CA LEU A 46 -6.69 -3.66 4.58
C LEU A 46 -5.63 -4.16 5.56
N LYS A 47 -6.04 -5.01 6.52
CA LYS A 47 -5.13 -5.60 7.52
C LYS A 47 -4.16 -6.58 6.89
N ASN A 48 -4.61 -7.44 5.98
CA ASN A 48 -3.74 -8.34 5.22
C ASN A 48 -2.75 -7.58 4.35
N LEU A 49 -3.23 -6.58 3.60
CA LEU A 49 -2.37 -5.74 2.78
C LEU A 49 -1.34 -5.00 3.63
N SER A 50 -1.76 -4.43 4.75
CA SER A 50 -0.85 -3.77 5.70
C SER A 50 0.20 -4.75 6.23
N HIS A 51 -0.14 -5.99 6.55
CA HIS A 51 0.81 -6.99 7.06
C HIS A 51 1.86 -7.41 6.02
N ILE A 52 1.44 -7.61 4.76
CA ILE A 52 2.34 -7.91 3.63
C ILE A 52 3.32 -6.74 3.44
N LEU A 53 2.80 -5.52 3.42
CA LEU A 53 3.60 -4.32 3.18
C LEU A 53 4.50 -3.95 4.38
N VAL A 54 4.06 -4.19 5.62
CA VAL A 54 4.89 -4.01 6.84
C VAL A 54 6.08 -4.97 6.81
N SER A 55 5.91 -6.18 6.30
CA SER A 55 7.03 -7.13 6.13
C SER A 55 8.07 -6.58 5.14
N GLU A 56 7.62 -5.82 4.14
CA GLU A 56 8.48 -5.17 3.15
C GLU A 56 8.95 -3.76 3.57
N GLN A 57 8.47 -3.21 4.70
CA GLN A 57 8.92 -1.90 5.22
C GLN A 57 10.41 -1.87 5.49
N LEU A 58 10.97 -2.94 6.06
CA LEU A 58 12.41 -3.02 6.33
C LEU A 58 13.22 -3.10 5.04
N ARG A 59 12.66 -3.73 4.00
CA ARG A 59 13.33 -3.92 2.72
C ARG A 59 13.38 -2.64 1.90
N PHE A 60 12.30 -1.84 1.94
CA PHE A 60 12.19 -0.60 1.17
C PHE A 60 12.35 0.67 2.03
N ASN A 61 12.60 0.54 3.33
CA ASN A 61 12.55 1.65 4.29
C ASN A 61 11.30 2.51 4.07
N SER A 62 10.12 1.87 4.16
CA SER A 62 8.85 2.53 3.89
C SER A 62 8.02 2.77 5.15
N SER A 63 7.13 3.75 5.12
CA SER A 63 6.15 4.04 6.16
C SER A 63 4.75 3.80 5.62
N ILE A 64 3.94 3.07 6.39
CA ILE A 64 2.55 2.75 6.03
C ILE A 64 1.65 3.42 7.05
N SER A 65 0.72 4.24 6.55
CA SER A 65 -0.30 4.89 7.36
C SER A 65 -1.68 4.48 6.84
N VAL A 66 -2.47 3.85 7.69
CA VAL A 66 -3.86 3.47 7.39
C VAL A 66 -4.77 4.44 8.13
N SER A 67 -5.50 5.29 7.40
CA SER A 67 -6.46 6.21 8.02
C SER A 67 -7.82 5.54 8.16
N SER A 68 -8.27 5.30 9.40
CA SER A 68 -9.56 4.68 9.69
C SER A 68 -10.77 5.54 9.31
N GLN A 69 -10.57 6.85 9.08
CA GLN A 69 -11.65 7.78 8.74
C GLN A 69 -11.94 7.86 7.23
N ILE A 70 -10.98 7.46 6.38
CA ILE A 70 -11.04 7.65 4.91
C ILE A 70 -10.59 6.37 4.16
N GLN A 71 -10.40 5.26 4.88
CA GLN A 71 -9.88 3.97 4.38
C GLN A 71 -8.78 4.12 3.33
N THR A 72 -7.87 5.05 3.60
CA THR A 72 -6.74 5.36 2.73
C THR A 72 -5.51 4.69 3.30
N ILE A 73 -4.82 3.91 2.48
CA ILE A 73 -3.49 3.42 2.78
C ILE A 73 -2.49 4.31 2.06
N ARG A 74 -1.69 5.03 2.82
CA ARG A 74 -0.54 5.76 2.30
C ARG A 74 0.72 4.98 2.59
N ILE A 75 1.49 4.70 1.55
CA ILE A 75 2.77 4.02 1.64
C ILE A 75 3.85 4.97 1.10
N SER A 76 4.84 5.32 1.91
CA SER A 76 5.94 6.23 1.51
C SER A 76 7.26 5.51 1.64
N VAL A 77 8.09 5.50 0.60
CA VAL A 77 9.42 4.92 0.54
C VAL A 77 10.45 6.03 0.73
N PHE A 78 11.34 5.89 1.71
CA PHE A 78 12.45 6.83 1.87
C PHE A 78 13.60 6.42 0.94
N ASN A 79 13.75 7.12 -0.20
CA ASN A 79 14.96 7.03 -1.02
C ASN A 79 16.12 7.68 -0.24
N TYR A 80 17.11 6.88 0.15
CA TYR A 80 18.43 7.35 0.59
C TYR A 80 19.38 7.44 -0.61
#